data_AF-A0A816DYZ5-F1
#
_entry.id   AF-A0A816DYZ5-F1
#
_cell.length_a   1.000
_cell.length_b   1.000
_cell.length_c   1.000
_cell.angle_alpha   90.00
_cell.angle_beta   90.00
_cell.angle_gamma   90.00
#
_symmetry.space_group_name_H-M   'P 1'
#
loop_
_entity.id
_entity.type
_entity.pdbx_description
1 polymer ?
#
loop_
_entity_poly.entity_id
_entity_poly.type
_entity_poly.pdbx_seq_one_letter_code
_entity_poly.pdbx_strand_id
1 'polypeptide(L)'
;DFTAENRGGKHVSTVYEYFPEIEMDAKAFATQKCQQKSAAFNATDLAQFIYSKFYELTGQTKDPDAGLVLSESSYRIDLLNWGAKFLANS
;
A
#
# COMPACT_ATOMS: atom_id res chain seq x y z
N ASP A 1 16.21 -3.42 25.27
CA ASP A 1 16.21 -4.77 24.69
C ASP A 1 14.77 -5.24 24.63
N PHE A 2 14.14 -5.19 23.46
CA PHE A 2 12.75 -5.61 23.29
C PHE A 2 12.75 -7.01 22.69
N THR A 3 12.50 -8.00 23.55
CA THR A 3 12.38 -9.41 23.20
C THR A 3 11.06 -9.65 22.47
N ALA A 4 11.15 -9.93 21.17
CA ALA A 4 10.05 -10.38 20.34
C ALA A 4 9.92 -11.91 20.44
N GLU A 5 8.89 -12.38 21.14
CA GLU A 5 8.53 -13.80 21.14
C GLU A 5 7.75 -14.16 19.86
N ASN A 6 8.30 -15.15 19.14
CA ASN A 6 7.76 -15.74 17.93
C ASN A 6 6.47 -16.54 18.19
N ARG A 7 5.30 -15.98 17.84
CA ARG A 7 4.17 -16.73 17.21
C ARG A 7 3.31 -15.82 16.32
N GLY A 8 3.57 -15.87 15.02
CA GLY A 8 2.49 -16.09 14.04
C GLY A 8 1.61 -14.92 13.57
N GLY A 9 2.06 -13.68 13.67
CA GLY A 9 1.39 -12.58 12.98
C GLY A 9 2.22 -11.33 13.10
N LYS A 10 3.05 -11.04 12.10
CA LYS A 10 3.64 -9.71 11.98
C LYS A 10 2.45 -8.76 11.81
N HIS A 11 2.02 -8.14 12.91
CA HIS A 11 1.34 -6.87 12.85
C HIS A 11 2.40 -5.91 12.30
N VAL A 12 2.55 -5.92 10.98
CA VAL A 12 3.23 -4.83 10.29
C VAL A 12 2.31 -3.68 10.58
N SER A 13 2.70 -2.78 11.49
CA SER A 13 1.93 -1.55 11.69
C SER A 13 1.78 -0.91 10.34
N THR A 14 0.58 -1.00 9.79
CA THR A 14 0.31 -0.50 8.45
C THR A 14 0.18 1.01 8.56
N VAL A 15 0.55 1.74 7.52
CA VAL A 15 0.32 3.20 7.47
C VAL A 15 -1.15 3.53 7.76
N TYR A 16 -2.06 2.59 7.48
CA TYR A 16 -3.50 2.67 7.72
C TYR A 16 -3.90 2.68 9.19
N GLU A 17 -3.09 2.15 10.12
CA GLU A 17 -3.40 2.24 11.56
C GLU A 17 -3.35 3.68 12.06
N TYR A 18 -2.44 4.47 11.49
CA TYR A 18 -2.26 5.88 11.83
C TYR A 18 -3.08 6.80 10.91
N PHE A 19 -3.36 6.35 9.68
CA PHE A 19 -4.07 7.11 8.65
C PHE A 19 -5.14 6.25 7.96
N PRO A 20 -6.26 5.94 8.65
CA PRO A 20 -7.30 5.05 8.12
C PRO A 20 -7.99 5.62 6.87
N GLU A 21 -8.00 6.94 6.71
CA GLU A 21 -8.50 7.60 5.50
C GLU A 21 -7.70 7.22 4.24
N ILE A 22 -6.39 6.96 4.38
CA ILE A 22 -5.55 6.48 3.28
C ILE A 22 -6.01 5.10 2.82
N GLU A 23 -6.42 4.22 3.72
CA GLU A 23 -6.86 2.86 3.36
C GLU A 23 -8.13 2.90 2.49
N MET A 24 -9.08 3.75 2.87
CA MET A 24 -10.33 3.92 2.14
C MET A 24 -10.09 4.51 0.75
N ASP A 25 -9.28 5.56 0.66
CA ASP A 25 -8.89 6.17 -0.62
C ASP A 25 -8.09 5.19 -1.49
N ALA A 26 -7.18 4.40 -0.90
CA ALA A 26 -6.36 3.42 -1.60
C ALA A 26 -7.20 2.27 -2.18
N LYS A 27 -8.19 1.77 -1.43
CA LYS A 27 -9.16 0.78 -1.91
C LYS A 27 -10.00 1.31 -3.07
N ALA A 28 -10.47 2.55 -2.96
CA ALA A 28 -11.24 3.20 -4.02
C ALA A 28 -10.38 3.37 -5.29
N PHE A 29 -9.14 3.83 -5.14
CA PHE A 29 -8.17 3.97 -6.22
C PHE A 29 -7.88 2.62 -6.90
N ALA A 30 -7.56 1.59 -6.13
CA ALA A 30 -7.30 0.25 -6.66
C ALA A 30 -8.51 -0.29 -7.44
N THR A 31 -9.71 -0.16 -6.88
CA THR A 31 -10.95 -0.59 -7.53
C THR A 31 -11.19 0.16 -8.84
N GLN A 32 -11.02 1.48 -8.84
CA GLN A 32 -11.16 2.31 -10.04
C GLN A 32 -10.16 1.91 -11.13
N LYS A 33 -8.90 1.65 -10.76
CA LYS A 33 -7.85 1.23 -11.69
C LYS A 33 -8.11 -0.16 -12.26
N CYS A 34 -8.62 -1.09 -11.45
CA CYS A 34 -9.03 -2.42 -11.91
C CYS A 34 -10.23 -2.40 -12.86
N GLN A 35 -11.08 -1.37 -12.81
CA GLN A 35 -12.21 -1.22 -13.73
C GLN A 35 -11.81 -0.65 -15.11
N GLN A 36 -10.57 -0.18 -15.27
CA GLN A 36 -10.10 0.36 -16.55
C GLN A 36 -9.88 -0.78 -17.56
N LYS A 37 -10.10 -0.49 -18.85
CA LYS A 37 -9.83 -1.45 -19.96
C LYS A 37 -8.36 -1.86 -20.08
N SER A 38 -7.45 -1.18 -19.37
CA SER A 38 -6.01 -1.43 -19.40
C SER A 38 -5.57 -2.19 -18.13
N ALA A 39 -4.94 -3.34 -18.30
CA ALA A 39 -4.40 -4.16 -17.21
C ALA A 39 -3.02 -3.68 -16.71
N ALA A 40 -2.74 -2.37 -16.79
CA ALA A 40 -1.45 -1.79 -16.42
C ALA A 40 -1.28 -1.55 -14.92
N PHE A 41 -2.36 -1.66 -14.13
CA PHE A 41 -2.34 -1.39 -12.70
C PHE A 41 -1.45 -2.40 -11.96
N ASN A 42 -0.46 -1.88 -11.25
CA ASN A 42 0.48 -2.67 -10.46
C ASN A 42 0.62 -2.11 -9.03
N ALA A 43 1.33 -2.83 -8.17
CA ALA A 43 1.51 -2.44 -6.77
C ALA A 43 2.28 -1.12 -6.61
N THR A 44 3.13 -0.74 -7.59
CA THR A 44 3.86 0.52 -7.58
C THR A 44 2.92 1.71 -7.77
N ASP A 45 1.89 1.60 -8.62
CA ASP A 45 0.86 2.64 -8.77
C ASP A 45 0.14 2.91 -7.44
N LEU A 46 -0.21 1.84 -6.73
CA LEU A 46 -0.84 1.96 -5.41
C LEU A 46 0.12 2.57 -4.38
N ALA A 47 1.38 2.14 -4.38
CA ALA A 47 2.40 2.64 -3.49
C ALA A 47 2.65 4.14 -3.68
N GLN A 48 2.68 4.61 -4.94
CA GLN A 48 2.82 6.04 -5.26
C GLN A 48 1.59 6.85 -4.83
N PHE A 49 0.39 6.30 -4.99
CA PHE A 49 -0.83 6.94 -4.53
C PHE A 49 -0.82 7.13 -3.01
N ILE A 50 -0.51 6.06 -2.27
CA ILE A 50 -0.42 6.07 -0.80
C ILE A 50 0.69 7.01 -0.32
N TYR A 51 1.85 6.99 -0.97
CA TYR A 51 2.93 7.95 -0.71
C TYR A 51 2.43 9.38 -0.90
N SER A 52 1.79 9.70 -2.02
CA SER A 52 1.27 11.04 -2.23
C SER A 52 0.28 11.48 -1.15
N LYS A 53 -0.65 10.60 -0.77
CA LYS A 53 -1.66 10.87 0.27
C LYS A 53 -1.05 11.03 1.67
N PHE A 54 -0.04 10.25 2.00
CA PHE A 54 0.66 10.36 3.28
C PHE A 54 1.32 11.73 3.45
N TYR A 55 2.03 12.23 2.43
CA TYR A 55 2.65 13.56 2.50
C TYR A 55 1.62 14.70 2.46
N GLU A 56 0.50 14.51 1.77
CA GLU A 56 -0.62 15.45 1.78
C GLU A 56 -1.21 15.61 3.19
N LEU A 57 -1.44 14.49 3.89
CA LEU A 57 -2.03 14.48 5.24
C LEU A 57 -1.06 14.94 6.33
N THR A 58 0.22 14.58 6.21
CA THR A 58 1.24 14.95 7.20
C THR A 58 1.82 16.35 6.97
N GLY A 59 1.55 16.97 5.82
CA GLY A 59 2.11 18.27 5.44
C GLY A 59 3.63 18.26 5.25
N GLN A 60 4.25 17.08 5.18
CA GLN A 60 5.69 16.95 5.00
C GLN A 60 6.07 17.22 3.54
N THR A 61 7.29 17.74 3.33
CA THR A 61 7.84 17.90 1.99
C THR A 61 8.22 16.53 1.43
N LYS A 62 7.72 16.20 0.24
CA LYS A 62 8.12 14.99 -0.48
C LYS A 62 9.62 15.06 -0.76
N ASP A 63 10.38 14.17 -0.15
CA ASP A 63 11.77 13.96 -0.54
C ASP A 63 11.76 13.04 -1.77
N PRO A 64 12.30 13.49 -2.92
CA PRO A 64 12.33 12.69 -4.15
C PRO A 64 13.23 11.45 -4.04
N ASP A 65 14.13 11.40 -3.06
CA ASP A 65 15.05 10.27 -2.80
C ASP A 65 14.56 9.34 -1.68
N ALA A 66 13.50 9.71 -0.93
CA ALA A 66 13.04 8.94 0.23
C ALA A 66 12.37 7.59 -0.07
N GLY A 67 12.20 7.22 -1.34
CA GLY A 67 11.59 5.94 -1.72
C GLY A 67 10.09 5.86 -1.37
N LEU A 68 9.53 4.64 -1.35
CA LEU A 68 8.11 4.41 -1.02
C LEU A 68 7.91 4.36 0.51
N VAL A 69 6.73 4.75 1.03
CA VAL A 69 6.42 4.72 2.49
C VAL A 69 6.59 3.30 3.05
N LEU A 70 6.27 2.31 2.22
CA LEU A 70 6.42 0.88 2.49
C LEU A 70 6.99 0.20 1.25
N SER A 71 7.56 -0.99 1.41
CA SER A 71 8.06 -1.78 0.29
C SER A 71 6.94 -2.14 -0.70
N GLU A 72 7.27 -2.30 -1.98
CA GLU A 72 6.31 -2.77 -3.00
C GLU A 72 5.65 -4.10 -2.60
N SER A 73 6.42 -4.99 -1.95
CA SER A 73 5.91 -6.27 -1.45
C SER A 73 4.81 -6.11 -0.40
N SER A 74 4.87 -5.08 0.44
CA SER A 74 3.81 -4.76 1.42
C SER A 74 2.51 -4.42 0.71
N TYR A 75 2.57 -3.58 -0.34
CA TYR A 75 1.38 -3.19 -1.10
C TYR A 75 0.80 -4.34 -1.93
N ARG A 76 1.63 -5.29 -2.38
CA ARG A 76 1.12 -6.54 -2.98
C ARG A 76 0.29 -7.35 -1.98
N ILE A 77 0.73 -7.44 -0.72
CA ILE A 77 -0.02 -8.11 0.34
C ILE A 77 -1.34 -7.37 0.61
N ASP A 78 -1.32 -6.04 0.66
CA ASP A 78 -2.54 -5.24 0.82
C ASP A 78 -3.54 -5.48 -0.30
N LEU A 79 -3.07 -5.47 -1.56
CA LEU A 79 -3.90 -5.77 -2.73
C LEU A 79 -4.51 -7.17 -2.63
N LEU A 80 -3.74 -8.19 -2.24
CA LEU A 80 -4.25 -9.54 -2.02
C LEU A 80 -5.32 -9.57 -0.91
N ASN A 81 -5.09 -8.88 0.21
CA ASN A 81 -6.05 -8.77 1.31
C ASN A 81 -7.35 -8.06 0.88
N TRP A 82 -7.27 -7.13 -0.08
CA TRP A 82 -8.43 -6.46 -0.66
C TRP A 82 -9.10 -7.24 -1.79
N GLY A 83 -8.65 -8.47 -2.06
CA GLY A 83 -9.27 -9.38 -3.02
C GLY A 83 -8.71 -9.30 -4.43
N ALA A 84 -7.60 -8.60 -4.65
CA ALA A 84 -6.91 -8.62 -5.94
C ALA A 84 -6.40 -10.03 -6.24
N LYS A 85 -6.61 -10.49 -7.48
CA LYS A 85 -6.04 -11.73 -7.99
C LYS A 85 -5.01 -11.38 -9.06
N PHE A 86 -3.74 -11.57 -8.72
CA PHE A 86 -2.68 -11.50 -9.72
C PHE A 86 -2.73 -12.77 -10.55
N LEU A 87 -2.78 -12.64 -11.88
CA LEU A 87 -2.58 -13.79 -12.76
C LEU A 87 -1.17 -14.32 -12.45
N ALA A 88 -1.10 -15.58 -11.98
CA ALA A 88 0.17 -16.27 -11.92
C ALA A 88 0.72 -16.32 -13.34
N ASN A 89 1.97 -15.89 -13.53
CA ASN A 89 2.66 -16.13 -14.80
C ASN A 89 2.60 -17.64 -15.07
N SER A 90 2.04 -18.01 -16.22
CA SER A 90 2.21 -19.34 -16.81
C SER A 90 3.65 -19.55 -17.23
#